data_AF-A0A9J6C0X4-F1
#
_entry.id   AF-A0A9J6C0X4-F1
#
_cell.length_a   1.000
_cell.length_b   1.000
_cell.length_c   1.000
_cell.angle_alpha   90.00
_cell.angle_beta   90.00
_cell.angle_gamma   90.00
#
_symmetry.space_group_name_H-M   'P 1'
#
loop_
_entity.id
_entity.type
_entity.pdbx_description
1 polymer ?
#
loop_
_entity_poly.entity_id
_entity_poly.type
_entity_poly.pdbx_seq_one_letter_code
_entity_poly.pdbx_strand_id
1 'polypeptide(L)'
;MIWIKIVAILIFINYTICCKNWMLKANVTNCKKDGNIVKILNASLWLNEKCDLVASGCLEYKPFNTAKLKANAKKNDKIIFTLSSNLCTNKKSKNELENMAVELLGFKGNCQVNTPQILCRDETVILAYSQSIATMFSLFNSKNDKTNIVATISHNTGKTCVIEEHLIYSTL
;
A
#
# COMPACT_ATOMS: atom_id res chain seq x y z
N MET A 1 35.03 33.52 7.43
CA MET A 1 33.73 33.51 6.72
C MET A 1 33.54 32.34 5.72
N ILE A 2 34.58 31.55 5.41
CA ILE A 2 34.50 30.40 4.49
C ILE A 2 33.98 29.12 5.17
N TRP A 3 34.31 28.92 6.45
CA TRP A 3 33.89 27.74 7.23
C TRP A 3 32.37 27.60 7.39
N ILE A 4 31.63 28.71 7.50
CA ILE A 4 30.16 28.70 7.62
C ILE A 4 29.50 28.24 6.30
N LYS A 5 30.10 28.56 5.15
CA LYS A 5 29.59 28.13 3.83
C LYS A 5 29.83 26.64 3.56
N ILE A 6 30.94 26.07 4.05
CA ILE A 6 31.24 24.63 3.93
C ILE A 6 30.33 23.80 4.85
N VAL A 7 30.06 24.29 6.07
CA VAL A 7 29.14 23.63 7.01
C VAL A 7 27.70 23.65 6.45
N ALA A 8 27.26 24.76 5.86
CA ALA A 8 25.96 24.83 5.19
C ALA A 8 25.86 23.85 4.00
N ILE A 9 26.90 23.72 3.17
CA ILE A 9 26.91 22.79 2.03
C ILE A 9 26.88 21.31 2.49
N LEU A 10 27.54 20.95 3.59
CA LEU A 10 27.47 19.59 4.16
C LEU A 10 26.12 19.26 4.81
N ILE A 11 25.39 20.27 5.32
CA ILE A 11 24.04 20.10 5.86
C ILE A 11 23.02 19.87 4.73
N PHE A 12 23.23 20.45 3.54
CA PHE A 12 22.35 20.25 2.38
C PHE A 12 22.60 18.93 1.61
N ILE A 13 23.80 18.33 1.69
CA ILE A 13 24.12 17.09 0.94
C ILE A 13 23.46 15.83 1.55
N ASN A 14 22.93 15.88 2.79
CA ASN A 14 22.28 14.73 3.43
C ASN A 14 20.75 14.79 3.50
N TYR A 15 20.09 15.74 2.82
CA TYR A 15 18.63 15.82 2.80
C TYR A 15 17.95 15.00 1.68
N THR A 16 18.71 14.14 0.98
CA THR A 16 18.12 13.08 0.16
C THR A 16 18.31 11.72 0.84
N ILE A 17 17.76 11.57 2.05
CA ILE A 17 17.57 10.27 2.69
C ILE A 17 16.08 9.92 2.55
N CYS A 18 15.57 9.80 1.32
CA CYS A 18 14.46 8.88 1.12
C CYS A 18 15.08 7.50 1.29
N CYS A 19 14.85 6.88 2.46
CA CYS A 19 15.26 5.53 2.86
C CYS A 19 16.53 5.04 2.19
N LYS A 20 17.70 5.14 2.83
CA LYS A 20 19.05 4.84 2.30
C LYS A 20 19.18 3.87 1.09
N ASN A 21 18.29 2.89 0.91
CA ASN A 21 18.29 1.92 -0.18
C ASN A 21 16.98 1.76 -0.99
N TRP A 22 15.89 2.52 -0.79
CA TRP A 22 14.57 2.20 -1.40
C TRP A 22 13.73 3.40 -1.82
N MET A 23 13.27 3.38 -3.07
CA MET A 23 12.13 4.18 -3.53
C MET A 23 11.00 3.25 -3.95
N LEU A 24 9.81 3.46 -3.39
CA LEU A 24 8.59 2.76 -3.79
C LEU A 24 7.66 3.76 -4.44
N LYS A 25 7.20 3.43 -5.65
CA LYS A 25 6.01 4.01 -6.26
C LYS A 25 5.15 2.87 -6.78
N ALA A 26 3.93 2.78 -6.30
CA ALA A 26 2.98 1.79 -6.79
C ALA A 26 1.75 2.44 -7.41
N ASN A 27 1.31 1.84 -8.51
CA ASN A 27 0.02 2.16 -9.12
C ASN A 27 -0.99 1.07 -8.76
N VAL A 28 -2.13 1.47 -8.23
CA VAL A 28 -3.18 0.55 -7.77
C VAL A 28 -4.39 0.73 -8.67
N THR A 29 -4.84 -0.35 -9.32
CA THR A 29 -5.97 -0.31 -10.25
C THR A 29 -6.88 -1.51 -10.06
N ASN A 30 -8.14 -1.40 -10.51
CA ASN A 30 -9.02 -2.57 -10.56
C ASN A 30 -8.68 -3.48 -11.75
N CYS A 31 -8.76 -4.81 -11.57
CA CYS A 31 -8.48 -5.78 -12.64
C CYS A 31 -9.46 -5.68 -13.83
N LYS A 32 -10.66 -5.17 -13.58
CA LYS A 32 -11.71 -4.91 -14.57
C LYS A 32 -12.35 -3.57 -14.24
N LYS A 33 -12.83 -2.86 -15.26
CA LYS A 33 -13.45 -1.53 -15.10
C LYS A 33 -14.77 -1.58 -14.31
N ASP A 34 -15.58 -2.62 -14.52
CA ASP A 34 -16.93 -2.72 -13.97
C ASP A 34 -17.14 -3.92 -13.04
N GLY A 35 -18.20 -3.83 -12.23
CA GLY A 35 -18.65 -4.92 -11.35
C GLY A 35 -17.94 -5.03 -10.00
N ASN A 36 -16.93 -4.19 -9.74
CA ASN A 36 -16.27 -4.16 -8.43
C ASN A 36 -17.20 -3.55 -7.36
N ILE A 37 -17.14 -4.11 -6.14
CA ILE A 37 -17.80 -3.54 -4.96
C ILE A 37 -16.99 -2.35 -4.42
N VAL A 38 -15.66 -2.42 -4.53
CA VAL A 38 -14.76 -1.29 -4.25
C VAL A 38 -14.09 -0.88 -5.56
N LYS A 39 -14.35 0.33 -6.01
CA LYS A 39 -13.76 0.89 -7.21
C LYS A 39 -12.69 1.91 -6.82
N ILE A 40 -11.50 1.75 -7.36
CA ILE A 40 -10.39 2.66 -7.18
C ILE A 40 -10.56 3.80 -8.19
N LEU A 41 -10.82 5.01 -7.72
CA LEU A 41 -10.96 6.18 -8.58
C LEU A 41 -9.57 6.76 -8.89
N ASN A 42 -8.77 6.92 -7.84
CA ASN A 42 -7.34 7.23 -7.89
C ASN A 42 -6.69 6.65 -6.63
N ALA A 43 -5.42 6.25 -6.74
CA ALA A 43 -4.64 5.78 -5.60
C ALA A 43 -3.16 5.97 -5.90
N SER A 44 -2.40 6.34 -4.88
CA SER A 44 -0.95 6.47 -4.93
C SER A 44 -0.36 5.99 -3.63
N LEU A 45 0.74 5.24 -3.73
CA LEU A 45 1.49 4.70 -2.61
C LEU A 45 2.97 5.04 -2.79
N TRP A 46 3.57 5.61 -1.74
CA TRP A 46 4.97 6.01 -1.73
C TRP A 46 5.55 5.97 -0.31
N LEU A 47 6.88 6.04 -0.21
CA LEU A 47 7.58 6.22 1.06
C LEU A 47 7.89 7.70 1.28
N ASN A 48 7.61 8.22 2.48
CA ASN A 48 8.03 9.56 2.88
C ASN A 48 9.52 9.58 3.30
N GLU A 49 10.02 10.76 3.70
CA GLU A 49 11.39 10.94 4.19
C GLU A 49 11.74 10.12 5.45
N LYS A 50 10.71 9.70 6.22
CA LYS A 50 10.85 8.84 7.40
C LYS A 50 10.74 7.35 7.08
N CYS A 51 10.58 6.99 5.80
CA CYS A 51 10.32 5.62 5.35
C CYS A 51 8.97 5.05 5.78
N ASP A 52 8.05 5.90 6.18
CA ASP A 52 6.68 5.48 6.40
C ASP A 52 6.00 5.28 5.04
N LEU A 53 5.18 4.25 4.94
CA LEU A 53 4.32 4.05 3.80
C LEU A 53 3.14 5.01 3.87
N VAL A 54 3.04 5.85 2.86
CA VAL A 54 2.00 6.87 2.70
C VAL A 54 1.07 6.46 1.58
N ALA A 55 -0.23 6.64 1.81
CA ALA A 55 -1.27 6.44 0.83
C ALA A 55 -2.08 7.72 0.62
N SER A 56 -2.47 7.97 -0.63
CA SER A 56 -3.47 8.98 -0.99
C SER A 56 -4.36 8.44 -2.09
N GLY A 57 -5.64 8.83 -2.08
CA GLY A 57 -6.59 8.46 -3.11
C GLY A 57 -8.03 8.38 -2.65
N CYS A 58 -8.89 8.05 -3.60
CA CYS A 58 -10.33 7.97 -3.47
C CYS A 58 -10.83 6.61 -3.92
N LEU A 59 -11.68 6.01 -3.07
CA LEU A 59 -12.35 4.75 -3.32
C LEU A 59 -13.86 4.98 -3.33
N GLU A 60 -14.54 4.40 -4.31
CA GLU A 60 -15.99 4.34 -4.37
C GLU A 60 -16.45 2.95 -3.91
N TYR A 61 -17.41 2.91 -2.99
CA TYR A 61 -17.95 1.69 -2.43
C TYR A 61 -19.41 1.52 -2.82
N LYS A 62 -19.77 0.29 -3.15
CA LYS A 62 -21.16 -0.20 -3.12
C LYS A 62 -21.47 -0.77 -1.73
N PRO A 63 -22.75 -0.96 -1.37
CA PRO A 63 -23.09 -1.57 -0.10
C PRO A 63 -22.51 -2.98 0.07
N PHE A 64 -21.94 -3.26 1.24
CA PHE A 64 -21.49 -4.59 1.66
C PHE A 64 -21.36 -4.64 3.20
N ASN A 65 -21.30 -5.85 3.75
CA ASN A 65 -21.10 -6.10 5.18
C ASN A 65 -19.99 -7.11 5.49
N THR A 66 -19.42 -7.75 4.46
CA THR A 66 -18.27 -8.66 4.58
C THR A 66 -17.21 -8.32 3.54
N ALA A 67 -15.95 -8.64 3.87
CA ALA A 67 -14.80 -8.44 3.01
C ALA A 67 -13.71 -9.45 3.37
N LYS A 68 -13.62 -10.54 2.60
CA LYS A 68 -12.58 -11.56 2.73
C LYS A 68 -11.51 -11.33 1.67
N LEU A 69 -10.31 -10.96 2.10
CA LEU A 69 -9.16 -10.69 1.26
C LEU A 69 -8.39 -11.99 0.97
N LYS A 70 -7.99 -12.14 -0.28
CA LYS A 70 -6.90 -13.04 -0.71
C LYS A 70 -5.96 -12.24 -1.62
N ALA A 71 -4.72 -12.05 -1.21
CA ALA A 71 -3.70 -11.36 -2.00
C ALA A 71 -2.54 -12.31 -2.30
N ASN A 72 -2.03 -12.27 -3.52
CA ASN A 72 -0.81 -12.98 -3.91
C ASN A 72 0.17 -11.96 -4.45
N ALA A 73 1.36 -11.91 -3.85
CA ALA A 73 2.47 -11.19 -4.44
C ALA A 73 3.25 -12.14 -5.36
N LYS A 74 3.47 -11.68 -6.59
CA LYS A 74 4.21 -12.42 -7.60
C LYS A 74 5.47 -11.66 -7.96
N LYS A 75 6.54 -12.42 -8.19
CA LYS A 75 7.81 -11.94 -8.75
C LYS A 75 8.15 -12.84 -9.92
N ASN A 76 8.26 -12.26 -11.12
CA ASN A 76 8.46 -13.01 -12.37
C ASN A 76 7.47 -14.18 -12.51
N ASP A 77 6.17 -13.88 -12.30
CA ASP A 77 5.03 -14.81 -12.34
C ASP A 77 5.01 -15.93 -11.28
N LYS A 78 6.04 -16.05 -10.43
CA LYS A 78 6.05 -16.98 -9.31
C LYS A 78 5.46 -16.32 -8.07
N ILE A 79 4.54 -17.02 -7.40
CA ILE A 79 3.97 -16.56 -6.13
C ILE A 79 5.06 -16.64 -5.06
N ILE A 80 5.42 -15.50 -4.49
CA ILE A 80 6.42 -15.39 -3.42
C ILE A 80 5.79 -15.15 -2.05
N PHE A 81 4.54 -14.67 -2.04
CA PHE A 81 3.82 -14.40 -0.79
C PHE A 81 2.30 -14.52 -1.02
N THR A 82 1.59 -15.06 -0.04
CA THR A 82 0.12 -15.13 -0.04
C THR A 82 -0.40 -14.62 1.29
N LEU A 83 -1.39 -13.73 1.23
CA LEU A 83 -2.12 -13.21 2.38
C LEU A 83 -3.59 -13.59 2.26
N SER A 84 -4.17 -14.12 3.33
CA SER A 84 -5.61 -14.36 3.43
C SER A 84 -6.10 -13.77 4.74
N SER A 85 -7.10 -12.89 4.69
CA SER A 85 -7.58 -12.20 5.88
C SER A 85 -9.07 -11.86 5.79
N ASN A 86 -9.73 -11.77 6.95
CA ASN A 86 -11.04 -11.17 7.06
C ASN A 86 -10.88 -9.69 7.44
N LEU A 87 -11.18 -8.78 6.52
CA LEU A 87 -10.99 -7.36 6.72
C LEU A 87 -12.01 -6.74 7.68
N CYS A 88 -13.09 -7.46 7.99
CA CYS A 88 -14.17 -7.00 8.87
C CYS A 88 -14.05 -7.50 10.31
N THR A 89 -12.90 -8.07 10.69
CA THR A 89 -12.59 -8.40 12.09
C THR A 89 -11.86 -7.26 12.78
N ASN A 90 -11.95 -7.23 14.12
CA ASN A 90 -11.32 -6.22 14.96
C ASN A 90 -9.80 -6.12 14.71
N LYS A 91 -9.27 -4.88 14.64
CA LYS A 91 -7.84 -4.61 14.42
C LYS A 91 -6.91 -5.35 15.39
N LYS A 92 -7.35 -5.60 16.63
CA LYS A 92 -6.57 -6.30 17.67
C LYS A 92 -6.20 -7.74 17.30
N SER A 93 -6.91 -8.38 16.37
CA SER A 93 -6.63 -9.76 15.94
C SER A 93 -5.81 -9.85 14.65
N LYS A 94 -5.33 -8.73 14.12
CA LYS A 94 -4.68 -8.64 12.81
C LYS A 94 -3.18 -8.40 12.95
N ASN A 95 -2.40 -9.07 12.12
CA ASN A 95 -0.98 -8.76 11.98
C ASN A 95 -0.77 -7.43 11.23
N GLU A 96 0.48 -6.98 11.17
CA GLU A 96 0.86 -5.68 10.57
C GLU A 96 0.43 -5.55 9.10
N LEU A 97 0.57 -6.61 8.31
CA LEU A 97 0.18 -6.67 6.90
C LEU A 97 -1.35 -6.63 6.71
N GLU A 98 -2.08 -7.34 7.57
CA GLU A 98 -3.53 -7.29 7.56
C GLU A 98 -4.06 -5.91 7.98
N ASN A 99 -3.40 -5.27 8.95
CA ASN A 99 -3.72 -3.90 9.34
C ASN A 99 -3.43 -2.91 8.22
N MET A 100 -2.30 -3.04 7.53
CA MET A 100 -1.98 -2.24 6.34
C MET A 100 -3.06 -2.41 5.25
N ALA A 101 -3.48 -3.64 4.96
CA ALA A 101 -4.54 -3.89 3.97
C ALA A 101 -5.88 -3.24 4.37
N VAL A 102 -6.22 -3.24 5.65
CA VAL A 102 -7.42 -2.55 6.17
C VAL A 102 -7.30 -1.04 6.01
N GLU A 103 -6.13 -0.48 6.33
CA GLU A 103 -5.89 0.97 6.20
C GLU A 103 -5.95 1.43 4.75
N LEU A 104 -5.32 0.69 3.84
CA LEU A 104 -5.38 0.95 2.40
C LEU A 104 -6.82 1.01 1.86
N LEU A 105 -7.68 0.16 2.40
CA LEU A 105 -9.06 0.02 1.94
C LEU A 105 -10.03 0.96 2.66
N GLY A 106 -9.58 1.77 3.61
CA GLY A 106 -10.41 2.84 4.14
C GLY A 106 -11.32 2.49 5.32
N PHE A 107 -11.49 1.19 5.66
CA PHE A 107 -12.58 0.75 6.54
C PHE A 107 -12.22 0.74 8.04
N LYS A 108 -13.18 1.17 8.88
CA LYS A 108 -13.10 1.03 10.34
C LYS A 108 -13.53 -0.36 10.81
N GLY A 109 -12.84 -1.41 10.36
CA GLY A 109 -12.84 -2.76 10.98
C GLY A 109 -14.15 -3.56 11.05
N ASN A 110 -15.33 -2.99 10.81
CA ASN A 110 -16.63 -3.69 10.87
C ASN A 110 -17.38 -3.75 9.53
N CYS A 111 -16.83 -3.13 8.48
CA CYS A 111 -17.32 -3.20 7.09
C CYS A 111 -18.79 -2.82 6.86
N GLN A 112 -19.46 -2.12 7.78
CA GLN A 112 -20.88 -1.78 7.64
C GLN A 112 -21.07 -0.62 6.65
N VAL A 113 -20.97 -0.92 5.36
CA VAL A 113 -21.21 0.03 4.27
C VAL A 113 -22.64 -0.18 3.78
N ASN A 114 -23.57 0.66 4.28
CA ASN A 114 -25.00 0.50 4.01
C ASN A 114 -25.46 1.22 2.74
N THR A 115 -24.76 2.29 2.36
CA THR A 115 -25.08 3.11 1.19
C THR A 115 -23.85 3.26 0.31
N PRO A 116 -24.03 3.51 -1.00
CA PRO A 116 -22.93 3.91 -1.86
C PRO A 116 -22.25 5.16 -1.28
N GLN A 117 -20.93 5.17 -1.27
CA GLN A 117 -20.16 6.31 -0.77
C GLN A 117 -18.79 6.37 -1.42
N ILE A 118 -18.22 7.57 -1.47
CA ILE A 118 -16.84 7.79 -1.88
C ILE A 118 -16.05 8.19 -0.63
N LEU A 119 -14.94 7.50 -0.38
CA LEU A 119 -13.99 7.86 0.66
C LEU A 119 -12.70 8.32 0.00
N CYS A 120 -12.31 9.56 0.27
CA CYS A 120 -11.02 10.09 -0.09
C CYS A 120 -10.14 10.21 1.15
N ARG A 121 -8.85 9.92 0.98
CA ARG A 121 -7.82 10.21 1.97
C ARG A 121 -6.72 11.01 1.29
N ASP A 122 -6.37 12.10 1.93
CA ASP A 122 -5.13 12.81 1.63
C ASP A 122 -3.97 12.13 2.35
N GLU A 123 -2.75 12.37 1.86
CA GLU A 123 -1.47 11.80 2.29
C GLU A 123 -1.45 11.25 3.74
N THR A 124 -1.87 9.99 3.89
CA THR A 124 -2.02 9.35 5.20
C THR A 124 -0.91 8.33 5.37
N VAL A 125 -0.18 8.41 6.49
CA VAL A 125 0.71 7.33 6.90
C VAL A 125 -0.13 6.12 7.28
N ILE A 126 -0.09 5.09 6.44
CA ILE A 126 -0.83 3.84 6.67
C ILE A 126 0.02 2.80 7.40
N LEU A 127 1.34 2.97 7.34
CA LEU A 127 2.27 2.09 8.03
C LEU A 127 3.56 2.84 8.35
N ALA A 128 3.87 2.99 9.63
CA ALA A 128 5.11 3.62 10.08
C ALA A 128 6.30 2.68 9.85
N TYR A 129 7.47 3.23 9.55
CA TYR A 129 8.67 2.43 9.32
C TYR A 129 8.98 1.47 10.48
N SER A 130 9.32 0.23 10.15
CA SER A 130 9.76 -0.80 11.09
C SER A 130 10.78 -1.73 10.42
N GLN A 131 11.59 -2.44 11.22
CA GLN A 131 12.53 -3.42 10.70
C GLN A 131 11.83 -4.56 9.94
N SER A 132 10.61 -4.91 10.37
CA SER A 132 9.75 -5.89 9.71
C SER A 132 9.35 -5.44 8.31
N ILE A 133 9.03 -4.16 8.14
CA ILE A 133 8.67 -3.54 6.86
C ILE A 133 9.89 -3.46 5.94
N ALA A 134 11.05 -3.07 6.46
CA ALA A 134 12.29 -3.06 5.69
C ALA A 134 12.62 -4.46 5.16
N THR A 135 12.45 -5.49 5.99
CA THR A 135 12.63 -6.90 5.61
C THR A 135 11.62 -7.30 4.53
N MET A 136 10.36 -6.90 4.66
CA MET A 136 9.34 -7.15 3.66
C MET A 136 9.67 -6.50 2.31
N PHE A 137 10.06 -5.22 2.28
CA PHE A 137 10.46 -4.54 1.06
C PHE A 137 11.69 -5.18 0.41
N SER A 138 12.61 -5.75 1.20
CA SER A 138 13.76 -6.49 0.66
C SER A 138 13.37 -7.71 -0.19
N LEU A 139 12.24 -8.36 0.10
CA LEU A 139 11.73 -9.48 -0.72
C LEU A 139 11.28 -9.01 -2.10
N PHE A 140 10.83 -7.76 -2.16
CA PHE A 140 10.35 -7.10 -3.37
C PHE A 140 11.44 -6.27 -4.06
N ASN A 141 12.69 -6.35 -3.58
CA ASN A 141 13.81 -5.76 -4.28
C ASN A 141 13.96 -6.40 -5.64
N SER A 142 13.81 -5.57 -6.67
CA SER A 142 14.49 -5.89 -7.90
C SER A 142 14.70 -4.66 -8.75
N LYS A 143 15.96 -4.42 -9.08
CA LYS A 143 16.36 -3.45 -10.09
C LYS A 143 15.72 -3.76 -11.46
N ASN A 144 15.32 -5.02 -11.73
CA ASN A 144 14.85 -5.49 -13.04
C ASN A 144 13.60 -6.41 -13.04
N ASP A 145 13.12 -6.88 -11.89
CA ASP A 145 11.96 -7.80 -11.83
C ASP A 145 10.67 -7.04 -11.62
N LYS A 146 9.65 -7.39 -12.41
CA LYS A 146 8.29 -6.92 -12.20
C LYS A 146 7.72 -7.66 -10.98
N THR A 147 7.40 -6.91 -9.95
CA THR A 147 6.63 -7.40 -8.81
C THR A 147 5.22 -6.83 -8.91
N ASN A 148 4.23 -7.71 -8.88
CA ASN A 148 2.83 -7.33 -8.82
C ASN A 148 2.11 -8.05 -7.69
N ILE A 149 1.22 -7.33 -7.03
CA ILE A 149 0.31 -7.89 -6.05
C ILE A 149 -1.07 -7.94 -6.68
N VAL A 150 -1.67 -9.12 -6.69
CA VAL A 150 -3.05 -9.31 -7.13
C VAL A 150 -3.89 -9.64 -5.91
N ALA A 151 -4.81 -8.75 -5.57
CA ALA A 151 -5.72 -8.89 -4.45
C ALA A 151 -7.16 -9.11 -4.95
N THR A 152 -7.82 -10.13 -4.41
CA THR A 152 -9.25 -10.35 -4.59
C THR A 152 -9.94 -10.22 -3.24
N ILE A 153 -10.99 -9.40 -3.19
CA ILE A 153 -11.82 -9.23 -2.00
C ILE A 153 -13.21 -9.77 -2.33
N SER A 154 -13.63 -10.78 -1.57
CA SER A 154 -14.99 -11.33 -1.68
C SER A 154 -15.88 -10.63 -0.66
N HIS A 155 -16.95 -10.02 -1.16
CA HIS A 155 -18.00 -9.38 -0.38
C HIS A 155 -19.28 -10.24 -0.44
N ASN A 156 -20.23 -9.98 0.44
CA ASN A 156 -21.55 -10.62 0.39
C ASN A 156 -22.37 -10.19 -0.84
N THR A 157 -22.10 -9.00 -1.38
CA THR A 157 -22.82 -8.40 -2.51
C THR A 157 -22.08 -8.52 -3.84
N GLY A 158 -20.86 -9.08 -3.85
CA GLY A 158 -20.06 -9.20 -5.07
C GLY A 158 -18.57 -9.38 -4.79
N LYS A 159 -17.74 -9.05 -5.78
CA LYS A 159 -16.28 -9.20 -5.71
C LYS A 159 -15.59 -7.91 -6.10
N THR A 160 -14.38 -7.74 -5.60
CA THR A 160 -13.46 -6.69 -5.99
C THR A 160 -12.14 -7.36 -6.36
N CYS A 161 -11.55 -6.95 -7.48
CA CYS A 161 -10.21 -7.37 -7.86
C CYS A 161 -9.33 -6.13 -8.06
N VAL A 162 -8.15 -6.16 -7.45
CA VAL A 162 -7.17 -5.07 -7.45
C VAL A 162 -5.82 -5.63 -7.88
N ILE A 163 -5.14 -4.89 -8.75
CA ILE A 163 -3.75 -5.14 -9.13
C ILE A 163 -2.95 -3.92 -8.67
N GLU A 164 -1.88 -4.20 -7.96
CA GLU A 164 -0.88 -3.22 -7.60
C GLU A 164 0.42 -3.58 -8.31
N GLU A 165 0.89 -2.65 -9.13
CA GLU A 165 2.16 -2.78 -9.83
C GLU A 165 3.18 -1.88 -9.13
N HIS A 166 4.22 -2.50 -8.58
CA HIS A 166 5.25 -1.82 -7.84
C HIS A 166 6.46 -1.58 -8.74
N LEU A 167 6.99 -0.37 -8.66
CA LEU A 167 8.36 -0.08 -9.06
C LEU A 167 9.14 0.20 -7.78
N ILE A 168 9.89 -0.80 -7.31
CA ILE A 168 10.80 -0.69 -6.17
C ILE A 168 12.21 -0.60 -6.73
N TYR A 169 12.82 0.57 -6.65
CA TYR A 169 14.20 0.76 -7.05
C TYR A 169 15.09 0.79 -5.82
N SER A 170 16.09 -0.08 -5.82
CA SER A 170 17.25 0.09 -4.95
C SER A 170 18.05 1.29 -5.42
N THR A 171 18.28 2.25 -4.54
CA THR A 171 19.13 3.43 -4.81
C THR A 171 20.63 3.14 -4.61
N LEU A 172 20.98 1.90 -4.25
CA LEU A 172 22.35 1.35 -4.28
C LEU A 172 22.75 0.89 -5.69
#